data_AF-A0A1N7IAB4-F1
#
_entry.id   AF-A0A1N7IAB4-F1
#
_cell.length_a   1.000
_cell.length_b   1.000
_cell.length_c   1.000
_cell.angle_alpha   90.00
_cell.angle_beta   90.00
_cell.angle_gamma   90.00
#
_symmetry.space_group_name_H-M   'P 1'
#
loop_
_entity.id
_entity.type
_entity.pdbx_description
1 polymer ?
#
loop_
_entity_poly.entity_id
_entity_poly.type
_entity_poly.pdbx_seq_one_letter_code
_entity_poly.pdbx_strand_id
1 'polypeptide(L)'
;MSYFKNGSGAEIIEESNYYPFGLKHEGYNVLSGNSAYKYKYNGKELQETGMYDYGARFYMPDIGRWGVIDPLAEIYRRHSPYNYTINNPVRFTDPDGRTINDPQSKKEAEHTHKWGSI
;
A
#
# COMPACT_ATOMS: atom_id res chain seq x y z
N MET A 1 -7.04 5.98 -8.59
CA MET A 1 -7.74 6.65 -9.71
C MET A 1 -6.80 6.64 -10.90
N SER A 2 -7.28 6.25 -12.08
CA SER A 2 -6.54 6.34 -13.34
C SER A 2 -7.40 7.01 -14.41
N TYR A 3 -6.74 7.71 -15.34
CA TYR A 3 -7.38 8.50 -16.39
C TYR A 3 -6.73 8.24 -17.76
N PHE A 4 -7.51 8.39 -18.83
CA PHE A 4 -7.05 8.38 -20.21
C PHE A 4 -7.14 9.81 -20.77
N LYS A 5 -6.08 10.27 -21.43
CA LYS A 5 -6.08 11.59 -22.09
C LYS A 5 -6.42 11.41 -23.56
N ASN A 6 -7.63 11.80 -23.94
CA ASN A 6 -8.02 11.96 -25.33
C ASN A 6 -7.69 13.40 -25.78
N GLY A 7 -7.64 13.66 -27.10
CA GLY A 7 -7.37 14.99 -27.68
C GLY A 7 -8.33 16.10 -27.20
N SER A 8 -9.44 15.74 -26.56
CA SER A 8 -10.47 16.64 -26.03
C SER A 8 -10.48 16.77 -24.49
N GLY A 9 -9.68 16.00 -23.74
CA GLY A 9 -9.67 16.05 -22.27
C GLY A 9 -9.20 14.77 -21.59
N ALA A 10 -9.24 14.76 -20.26
CA ALA A 10 -8.97 13.57 -19.45
C ALA A 10 -10.28 12.90 -19.02
N GLU A 11 -10.41 11.61 -19.30
CA GLU A 11 -11.53 10.77 -18.90
C GLU A 11 -11.09 9.83 -17.79
N ILE A 12 -11.89 9.70 -16.72
CA ILE A 12 -11.61 8.76 -15.63
C ILE A 12 -11.96 7.36 -16.13
N ILE A 13 -11.00 6.44 -16.07
CA ILE A 13 -11.18 5.05 -16.52
C ILE A 13 -11.30 4.07 -15.36
N GLU A 14 -10.75 4.40 -14.19
CA GLU A 14 -10.91 3.58 -12.98
C GLU A 14 -10.87 4.47 -11.74
N GLU A 15 -11.87 4.31 -10.89
CA GLU A 15 -11.87 4.75 -9.52
C GLU A 15 -11.84 3.51 -8.61
N SER A 16 -11.08 3.56 -7.52
CA SER A 16 -10.98 2.45 -6.58
C SER A 16 -10.85 2.99 -5.17
N ASN A 17 -11.78 2.56 -4.34
CA ASN A 17 -11.82 2.84 -2.91
C ASN A 17 -11.43 1.57 -2.14
N TYR A 18 -10.75 1.75 -1.01
CA TYR A 18 -10.20 0.64 -0.23
C TYR A 18 -10.55 0.80 1.25
N TYR A 19 -10.79 -0.32 1.91
CA TYR A 19 -10.76 -0.40 3.36
C TYR A 19 -9.34 -0.07 3.86
N PRO A 20 -9.15 0.29 5.15
CA PRO A 20 -7.85 0.66 5.69
C PRO A 20 -6.73 -0.35 5.42
N PHE A 21 -7.06 -1.64 5.38
CA PHE A 21 -6.11 -2.72 5.11
C PHE A 21 -5.97 -3.07 3.62
N GLY A 22 -6.53 -2.27 2.70
CA GLY A 22 -6.27 -2.40 1.26
C GLY A 22 -7.19 -3.37 0.53
N LEU A 23 -8.22 -3.92 1.18
CA LEU A 23 -9.30 -4.63 0.49
C LEU A 23 -10.12 -3.63 -0.32
N LYS A 24 -10.28 -3.87 -1.62
CA LYS A 24 -11.06 -2.99 -2.51
C LYS A 24 -12.54 -3.08 -2.13
N HIS A 25 -13.20 -1.93 -2.08
CA HIS A 25 -14.65 -1.87 -1.89
C HIS A 25 -15.39 -2.46 -3.10
N GLU A 26 -16.54 -3.06 -2.87
CA GLU A 26 -17.42 -3.61 -3.92
C GLU A 26 -18.77 -2.87 -3.95
N GLY A 27 -19.43 -2.86 -5.11
CA GLY A 27 -20.81 -2.38 -5.26
C GLY A 27 -20.99 -0.96 -5.80
N TYR A 28 -19.95 -0.12 -5.86
CA TYR A 28 -20.05 1.27 -6.34
C TYR A 28 -18.88 1.74 -7.22
N ASN A 29 -17.94 0.86 -7.56
CA ASN A 29 -16.94 1.14 -8.59
C ASN A 29 -17.56 0.80 -9.97
N VAL A 30 -18.27 1.76 -10.56
CA VAL A 30 -19.10 1.55 -11.78
C VAL A 30 -18.25 1.37 -13.04
N LEU A 31 -16.99 1.84 -13.02
CA LEU A 31 -16.06 1.73 -14.13
C LEU A 31 -15.25 0.43 -14.01
N SER A 32 -15.33 -0.42 -15.04
CA SER A 32 -14.66 -1.74 -15.11
C SER A 32 -13.13 -1.65 -15.04
N GLY A 33 -12.55 -0.47 -15.25
CA GLY A 33 -11.10 -0.27 -15.27
C GLY A 33 -10.40 -0.99 -16.43
N ASN A 34 -9.07 -0.91 -16.43
CA ASN A 34 -8.23 -1.68 -17.33
C ASN A 34 -7.78 -2.98 -16.63
N SER A 35 -8.22 -4.14 -17.12
CA SER A 35 -7.86 -5.45 -16.55
C SER A 35 -6.35 -5.76 -16.67
N ALA A 36 -5.65 -5.14 -17.63
CA ALA A 36 -4.20 -5.27 -17.75
C ALA A 36 -3.44 -4.46 -16.67
N TYR A 37 -4.09 -3.48 -16.03
CA TYR A 37 -3.48 -2.69 -14.97
C TYR A 37 -3.58 -3.40 -13.62
N LYS A 38 -2.50 -4.06 -13.21
CA LYS A 38 -2.43 -4.91 -12.01
C LYS A 38 -2.03 -4.18 -10.73
N TYR A 39 -1.52 -2.95 -10.82
CA TYR A 39 -1.05 -2.19 -9.66
C TYR A 39 -2.23 -1.49 -8.97
N LYS A 40 -2.47 -1.77 -7.69
CA LYS A 40 -3.66 -1.28 -6.96
C LYS A 40 -3.26 -0.61 -5.64
N TYR A 41 -3.64 -1.20 -4.50
CA TYR A 41 -3.35 -0.64 -3.18
C TYR A 41 -1.85 -0.43 -2.96
N ASN A 42 -1.47 0.74 -2.43
CA ASN A 42 -0.08 1.16 -2.20
C ASN A 42 0.85 1.02 -3.42
N GLY A 43 0.28 1.04 -4.64
CA GLY A 43 1.03 0.84 -5.87
C GLY A 43 1.65 -0.56 -5.98
N LYS A 44 1.07 -1.56 -5.32
CA LYS A 44 1.51 -2.96 -5.35
C LYS A 44 0.71 -3.76 -6.37
N GLU A 45 1.39 -4.71 -7.00
CA GLU A 45 0.77 -5.60 -7.98
C GLU A 45 -0.16 -6.58 -7.26
N LEU A 46 -1.43 -6.62 -7.69
CA LEU A 46 -2.38 -7.63 -7.24
C LEU A 46 -2.24 -8.88 -8.11
N GLN A 47 -1.92 -10.00 -7.48
CA GLN A 47 -1.81 -11.30 -8.12
C GLN A 47 -3.19 -11.93 -8.33
N GLU A 48 -3.28 -12.92 -9.22
CA GLU A 48 -4.52 -13.68 -9.47
C GLU A 48 -5.04 -14.39 -8.22
N THR A 49 -4.17 -14.64 -7.25
CA THR A 49 -4.50 -15.20 -5.93
C THR A 49 -5.22 -14.22 -5.01
N GLY A 50 -5.36 -12.95 -5.38
CA GLY A 50 -5.90 -11.88 -4.53
C GLY A 50 -4.90 -11.30 -3.53
N MET A 51 -3.63 -11.73 -3.58
CA MET A 51 -2.56 -11.22 -2.74
C MET A 51 -1.77 -10.12 -3.45
N TYR A 52 -1.29 -9.14 -2.68
CA TYR A 52 -0.40 -8.11 -3.18
C TYR A 52 1.06 -8.52 -3.10
N ASP A 53 1.80 -8.33 -4.18
CA ASP A 53 3.25 -8.52 -4.20
C ASP A 53 3.98 -7.28 -3.65
N TYR A 54 4.65 -7.44 -2.51
CA TYR A 54 5.49 -6.40 -1.92
C TYR A 54 6.99 -6.63 -2.18
N GLY A 55 7.37 -7.69 -2.88
CA GLY A 55 8.74 -8.08 -3.18
C GLY A 55 9.25 -9.15 -2.21
N ALA A 56 9.42 -8.80 -0.93
CA ALA A 56 9.89 -9.79 0.05
C ALA A 56 8.77 -10.71 0.57
N ARG A 57 7.50 -10.29 0.49
CA ARG A 57 6.34 -11.02 1.01
C ARG A 57 5.09 -10.76 0.18
N PHE A 58 4.18 -11.73 0.15
CA PHE A 58 2.81 -11.53 -0.33
C PHE A 58 1.92 -11.05 0.81
N TYR A 59 1.11 -10.02 0.56
CA TYR A 59 0.17 -9.43 1.51
C TYR A 59 -1.27 -9.82 1.19
N MET A 60 -2.00 -10.21 2.22
CA MET A 60 -3.41 -10.62 2.17
C MET A 60 -4.30 -9.46 2.64
N PRO A 61 -4.93 -8.70 1.72
CA PRO A 61 -5.70 -7.51 2.07
C PRO A 61 -7.05 -7.83 2.73
N ASP A 62 -7.61 -9.01 2.47
CA ASP A 62 -8.85 -9.53 3.03
C ASP A 62 -8.80 -9.73 4.55
N ILE A 63 -7.65 -10.20 5.07
CA ILE A 63 -7.41 -10.39 6.51
C ILE A 63 -6.43 -9.38 7.11
N GLY A 64 -5.78 -8.56 6.29
CA GLY A 64 -4.84 -7.54 6.73
C GLY A 64 -3.53 -8.09 7.31
N ARG A 65 -2.97 -9.15 6.70
CA ARG A 65 -1.78 -9.87 7.19
C ARG A 65 -0.81 -10.23 6.08
N TRP A 66 0.44 -10.53 6.44
CA TRP A 66 1.37 -11.19 5.53
C TRP A 66 0.98 -12.65 5.34
N GLY A 67 1.15 -13.18 4.12
CA GLY A 67 0.95 -14.60 3.82
C GLY A 67 2.07 -15.51 4.35
N VAL A 68 3.19 -14.92 4.78
CA VAL A 68 4.36 -15.62 5.33
C VAL A 68 4.91 -14.87 6.56
N ILE A 69 5.74 -15.56 7.36
CA ILE A 69 6.43 -14.99 8.52
C ILE A 69 7.37 -13.85 8.07
N ASP A 70 7.36 -12.73 8.79
CA ASP A 70 8.30 -11.63 8.63
C ASP A 70 9.75 -12.09 8.88
N PRO A 71 10.67 -11.95 7.90
CA PRO A 71 12.10 -12.20 8.12
C PRO A 71 12.70 -11.35 9.25
N LEU A 72 12.09 -10.20 9.55
CA LEU A 72 12.46 -9.29 10.62
C LEU A 72 11.52 -9.38 11.83
N ALA A 73 10.77 -10.48 12.01
CA ALA A 73 9.87 -10.63 13.16
C ALA A 73 10.54 -10.35 14.52
N GLU A 74 11.85 -10.63 14.63
CA GLU A 74 12.65 -10.40 15.84
C GLU A 74 12.77 -8.93 16.27
N ILE A 75 12.68 -7.98 15.34
CA ILE A 75 12.69 -6.54 15.69
C ILE A 75 11.30 -6.07 16.13
N TYR A 76 10.25 -6.82 15.79
CA TYR A 76 8.85 -6.56 16.11
C TYR A 76 8.31 -7.50 17.20
N ARG A 77 9.08 -7.78 18.26
CA ARG A 77 8.75 -8.80 19.28
C ARG A 77 7.38 -8.67 19.95
N ARG A 78 6.77 -7.48 19.93
CA ARG A 78 5.45 -7.20 20.51
C ARG A 78 4.29 -7.45 19.53
N HIS A 79 4.59 -7.80 18.29
CA HIS A 79 3.61 -8.01 17.23
C HIS A 79 3.69 -9.44 16.70
N SER A 80 2.59 -9.88 16.09
CA SER A 80 2.56 -11.15 15.38
C SER A 80 3.62 -11.16 14.26
N PRO A 81 4.28 -12.30 14.00
CA PRO A 81 5.17 -12.45 12.84
C PRO A 81 4.48 -12.23 11.49
N TYR A 82 3.14 -12.16 11.44
CA TYR A 82 2.33 -11.91 10.25
C TYR A 82 1.74 -10.49 10.20
N ASN A 83 2.12 -9.61 11.13
CA ASN A 83 1.56 -8.27 11.27
C ASN A 83 1.93 -7.36 10.09
N TYR A 84 0.93 -6.71 9.50
CA TYR A 84 1.12 -5.64 8.54
C TYR A 84 1.09 -4.28 9.25
N THR A 85 2.08 -3.43 8.98
CA THR A 85 2.11 -2.00 9.38
C THR A 85 1.81 -1.71 10.85
N ILE A 86 2.13 -2.64 11.77
CA ILE A 86 1.84 -2.48 13.20
C ILE A 86 0.34 -2.22 13.45
N ASN A 87 -0.52 -2.84 12.63
CA ASN A 87 -1.96 -2.64 12.61
C ASN A 87 -2.41 -1.18 12.42
N ASN A 88 -1.57 -0.32 11.83
CA ASN A 88 -1.92 1.05 11.50
C ASN A 88 -1.57 1.39 10.03
N PRO A 89 -2.28 0.78 9.07
CA PRO A 89 -2.03 0.96 7.63
C PRO A 89 -2.45 2.34 7.11
N VAL A 90 -3.19 3.12 7.89
CA VAL A 90 -3.55 4.51 7.56
C VAL A 90 -2.35 5.43 7.72
N ARG A 91 -1.48 5.15 8.69
CA ARG A 91 -0.26 5.93 8.95
C ARG A 91 0.97 5.34 8.27
N PHE A 92 1.18 4.04 8.40
CA PHE A 92 2.40 3.38 7.96
C PHE A 92 2.18 2.62 6.66
N THR A 93 3.26 2.51 5.88
CA THR A 93 3.32 1.64 4.70
C THR A 93 4.55 0.75 4.80
N ASP A 94 4.52 -0.47 4.27
CA ASP A 94 5.73 -1.29 4.11
C ASP A 94 6.14 -1.23 2.63
N PRO A 95 7.23 -0.53 2.24
CA PRO A 95 7.53 -0.31 0.83
C PRO A 95 8.06 -1.54 0.09
N ASP A 96 8.67 -2.51 0.77
CA ASP A 96 9.35 -3.64 0.13
C ASP A 96 9.05 -4.99 0.80
N GLY A 97 8.08 -5.00 1.71
CA GLY A 97 7.71 -6.17 2.49
C GLY A 97 8.77 -6.55 3.51
N ARG A 98 9.57 -5.62 4.02
CA ARG A 98 10.55 -5.91 5.09
C ARG A 98 10.32 -5.04 6.31
N THR A 99 10.16 -3.74 6.13
CA THR A 99 10.06 -2.81 7.24
C THR A 99 9.09 -1.68 6.97
N ILE A 100 8.45 -1.22 8.04
CA ILE A 100 7.53 -0.10 7.95
C ILE A 100 8.28 1.21 7.68
N ASN A 101 7.64 2.05 6.88
CA ASN A 101 8.03 3.42 6.62
C ASN A 101 7.01 4.34 7.33
N ASP A 102 7.50 5.22 8.21
CA ASP A 102 6.72 6.31 8.79
C ASP A 102 6.91 7.58 7.95
N PRO A 103 5.87 8.06 7.24
CA PRO A 103 5.96 9.30 6.48
C PRO A 103 6.26 10.52 7.38
N GLN A 104 5.90 10.48 8.66
CA GLN A 104 6.06 11.61 9.57
C GLN A 104 7.53 11.82 9.96
N SER A 105 8.28 10.74 10.18
CA SER A 105 9.71 10.83 10.55
C SER A 105 10.55 11.49 9.45
N LYS A 106 10.22 11.24 8.17
CA LYS A 106 10.88 11.86 7.02
C LYS A 106 10.66 13.37 6.96
N LYS A 107 9.44 13.84 7.26
CA LYS A 107 9.12 15.28 7.30
C LYS A 107 9.88 16.00 8.42
N GLU A 108 10.01 15.36 9.58
CA GLU A 108 10.74 15.91 10.72
C GLU A 108 12.25 15.98 10.44
N ALA A 109 12.82 14.95 9.79
CA ALA A 109 14.21 14.95 9.33
C ALA A 109 14.49 16.05 8.29
N GLU A 110 13.60 16.24 7.31
CA GLU A 110 13.74 17.31 6.31
C GLU A 110 13.61 18.71 6.93
N HIS A 111 12.70 18.87 7.89
CA HIS A 111 12.54 20.14 8.60
C HIS A 111 13.79 20.47 9.44
N THR A 112 14.29 19.51 10.21
CA THR A 112 15.51 19.70 11.01
C THR A 112 16.76 19.96 10.14
N HIS A 113 16.88 19.33 8.98
CA HIS A 113 18.00 19.60 8.06
C HIS A 113 17.94 20.99 7.41
N LYS A 114 16.74 21.55 7.21
CA LYS A 114 16.54 22.91 6.66
C LYS A 114 16.80 24.04 7.65
N TRP A 115 16.69 23.77 8.96
CA TRP A 115 16.90 24.77 10.01
C TRP A 115 18.22 24.61 10.78
N GLY A 116 18.96 23.51 10.56
CA GLY A 116 20.21 23.20 11.26
C GLY A 116 21.52 23.57 10.55
N SER A 117 21.47 24.30 9.43
CA SER A 117 22.66 24.72 8.65
C SER A 117 22.92 26.24 8.69
N ILE A 118 22.87 26.84 9.89
CA ILE A 118 23.36 28.21 10.12
C ILE A 118 24.60 28.15 11.00
#